data_AF-A0A174T9U7-F1
#
_entry.id   AF-A0A174T9U7-F1
#
_cell.length_a   1.000
_cell.length_b   1.000
_cell.length_c   1.000
_cell.angle_alpha   90.00
_cell.angle_beta   90.00
_cell.angle_gamma   90.00
#
_symmetry.space_group_name_H-M   'P 1'
#
loop_
_entity.id
_entity.type
_entity.pdbx_description
1 polymer ?
#
loop_
_entity_poly.entity_id
_entity_poly.type
_entity_poly.pdbx_seq_one_letter_code
_entity_poly.pdbx_strand_id
1 'polypeptide(L)'
;MKKKSFLSGVNAKLALAAVALTSVMFTSCEKEEFNVAPVELDPASATVAITVYDLSDGSIINGASITENGAAITSNPFVIEASSDGKIAAATRTFAATKDEYLSGEGQATVPALNKGQFALIPVSIFLQQELNAAKDVVVDQDEETITPSEVEGEQEGGENTSSEAKEMDLPYTAKVGQEVTNIAAVNASIDAMPITRGLSGDEVKKVLKALVKSYNPGITDVTYTKKVTVPAYTIVTLKTTTEYETSDNTISTVVDGKLYTIPNVKIKKVVKTVVDPVFTSTEHGHGHGHGNGNNAGGGDGAAE
;
A
#
# COMPACT_ATOMS: atom_id res chain seq x y z
N MET A 1 -77.49 -28.63 20.55
CA MET A 1 -77.05 -29.86 21.28
C MET A 1 -76.29 -29.42 22.53
N LYS A 2 -76.92 -29.50 23.73
CA LYS A 2 -76.50 -30.29 24.92
C LYS A 2 -74.97 -30.28 25.17
N LYS A 3 -74.44 -29.43 26.07
CA LYS A 3 -74.28 -29.53 27.56
C LYS A 3 -73.33 -30.64 28.06
N LYS A 4 -72.31 -30.21 28.83
CA LYS A 4 -71.96 -30.53 30.25
C LYS A 4 -70.46 -30.18 30.44
N SER A 5 -70.03 -29.14 31.16
CA SER A 5 -70.12 -28.79 32.59
C SER A 5 -69.45 -29.78 33.55
N PHE A 6 -68.51 -29.31 34.37
CA PHE A 6 -68.43 -29.46 35.84
C PHE A 6 -67.48 -28.34 36.32
N LEU A 7 -67.95 -27.29 37.02
CA LEU A 7 -68.18 -27.18 38.49
C LEU A 7 -66.88 -27.44 39.26
N SER A 8 -66.42 -26.68 40.25
CA SER A 8 -66.99 -25.74 41.23
C SER A 8 -65.80 -25.29 42.11
N GLY A 9 -65.74 -24.21 42.88
CA GLY A 9 -66.65 -23.17 43.35
C GLY A 9 -65.80 -22.23 44.24
N VAL A 10 -66.05 -20.92 44.19
CA VAL A 10 -66.82 -20.15 45.19
C VAL A 10 -66.05 -19.81 46.48
N ASN A 11 -65.70 -18.52 46.56
CA ASN A 11 -65.90 -17.56 47.65
C ASN A 11 -65.68 -17.98 49.11
N ALA A 12 -64.94 -17.15 49.86
CA ALA A 12 -65.54 -16.36 50.95
C ALA A 12 -64.57 -15.30 51.50
N LYS A 13 -65.12 -14.10 51.67
CA LYS A 13 -64.57 -12.96 52.41
C LYS A 13 -64.60 -13.22 53.94
N LEU A 14 -63.87 -12.36 54.67
CA LEU A 14 -64.08 -11.94 56.06
C LEU A 14 -63.67 -12.93 57.18
N ALA A 15 -62.72 -12.55 58.04
CA ALA A 15 -63.00 -11.83 59.29
C ALA A 15 -61.73 -11.73 60.19
N LEU A 16 -61.59 -10.57 60.81
CA LEU A 16 -60.64 -10.18 61.84
C LEU A 16 -60.93 -10.92 63.16
N ALA A 17 -59.90 -11.47 63.83
CA ALA A 17 -59.95 -11.76 65.26
C ALA A 17 -58.55 -11.56 65.87
N ALA A 18 -58.48 -10.57 66.76
CA ALA A 18 -57.32 -10.25 67.56
C ALA A 18 -57.08 -11.32 68.64
N VAL A 19 -55.82 -11.65 68.89
CA VAL A 19 -55.36 -12.11 70.21
C VAL A 19 -54.20 -11.21 70.60
N ALA A 20 -54.46 -10.39 71.62
CA ALA A 20 -53.46 -9.65 72.35
C ALA A 20 -52.56 -10.63 73.10
N LEU A 21 -51.26 -10.57 72.85
CA LEU A 21 -50.24 -11.01 73.81
C LEU A 21 -49.37 -9.80 74.15
N THR A 22 -49.79 -9.09 75.19
CA THR A 22 -48.97 -8.09 75.86
C THR A 22 -47.89 -8.77 76.70
N SER A 23 -46.71 -8.13 76.73
CA SER A 23 -45.52 -8.40 77.56
C SER A 23 -44.68 -9.60 77.09
N VAL A 24 -43.36 -9.53 76.94
CA VAL A 24 -42.38 -8.79 77.75
C VAL A 24 -41.12 -8.52 76.90
N MET A 25 -40.72 -7.25 76.88
CA MET A 25 -39.37 -6.69 76.78
C MET A 25 -38.24 -7.59 76.21
N PHE A 26 -37.86 -7.31 74.96
CA PHE A 26 -36.45 -7.22 74.58
C PHE A 26 -36.18 -5.78 74.16
N THR A 27 -35.52 -5.05 75.06
CA THR A 27 -34.84 -3.81 74.73
C THR A 27 -33.61 -4.15 73.88
N SER A 28 -33.33 -3.32 72.87
CA SER A 28 -32.10 -3.29 72.07
C SER A 28 -32.02 -4.20 70.83
N CYS A 29 -32.69 -3.78 69.76
CA CYS A 29 -31.97 -3.33 68.58
C CYS A 29 -32.77 -2.17 68.02
N GLU A 30 -32.14 -1.02 67.93
CA GLU A 30 -32.68 0.11 67.20
C GLU A 30 -33.13 -0.39 65.83
N LYS A 31 -34.27 0.08 65.34
CA LYS A 31 -34.45 0.13 63.90
C LYS A 31 -33.36 1.08 63.42
N GLU A 32 -32.21 0.54 63.05
CA GLU A 32 -31.36 1.19 62.09
C GLU A 32 -32.24 1.32 60.84
N GLU A 33 -32.88 2.48 60.75
CA GLU A 33 -33.30 3.02 59.48
C GLU A 33 -32.00 3.16 58.71
N PHE A 34 -31.66 2.12 57.95
CA PHE A 34 -30.51 2.13 57.08
C PHE A 34 -30.83 3.18 56.03
N ASN A 35 -30.48 4.44 56.33
CA ASN A 35 -30.36 5.50 55.37
C ASN A 35 -29.22 5.08 54.45
N VAL A 36 -29.51 4.16 53.52
CA VAL A 36 -28.66 3.95 52.37
C VAL A 36 -28.68 5.29 51.66
N ALA A 37 -27.62 6.08 51.83
CA ALA A 37 -27.44 7.28 51.03
C ALA A 37 -27.66 6.87 49.56
N PRO A 38 -28.40 7.65 48.75
CA PRO A 38 -28.59 7.32 47.35
C PRO A 38 -27.24 7.01 46.72
N VAL A 39 -27.09 5.81 46.15
CA VAL A 39 -25.83 5.42 45.49
C VAL A 39 -25.58 6.42 44.38
N GLU A 40 -24.53 7.21 44.52
CA GLU A 40 -24.09 8.12 43.49
C GLU A 40 -23.50 7.30 42.35
N LEU A 41 -24.16 7.34 41.20
CA LEU A 41 -23.69 6.66 39.99
C LEU A 41 -22.60 7.49 39.32
N ASP A 42 -21.60 6.79 38.76
CA ASP A 42 -20.54 7.41 37.97
C ASP A 42 -21.11 8.22 36.79
N PRO A 43 -20.40 9.25 36.31
CA PRO A 43 -20.79 9.95 35.08
C PRO A 43 -20.87 8.99 33.88
N ALA A 44 -21.74 9.30 32.92
CA ALA A 44 -21.81 8.56 31.67
C ALA A 44 -20.50 8.68 30.86
N SER A 45 -20.18 7.67 30.05
CA SER A 45 -19.04 7.73 29.13
C SER A 45 -19.35 7.09 27.77
N ALA A 46 -18.81 7.63 26.69
CA ALA A 46 -18.89 6.99 25.38
C ALA A 46 -17.51 6.93 24.72
N THR A 47 -17.09 5.75 24.30
CA THR A 47 -15.82 5.56 23.58
C THR A 47 -16.09 5.44 22.09
N VAL A 48 -15.45 6.29 21.29
CA VAL A 48 -15.47 6.19 19.83
C VAL A 48 -14.19 5.50 19.37
N ALA A 49 -14.35 4.43 18.60
CA ALA A 49 -13.25 3.66 18.02
C ALA A 49 -13.35 3.69 16.50
N ILE A 50 -12.39 4.34 15.84
CA ILE A 50 -12.40 4.54 14.39
C ILE A 50 -11.45 3.54 13.74
N THR A 51 -11.92 2.83 12.72
CA THR A 51 -11.09 2.00 11.86
C THR A 51 -11.18 2.49 10.43
N VAL A 52 -10.02 2.65 9.78
CA VAL A 52 -9.91 3.11 8.40
C VAL A 52 -9.58 1.92 7.50
N TYR A 53 -10.31 1.77 6.40
CA TYR A 53 -10.21 0.64 5.48
C TYR A 53 -9.90 1.10 4.06
N ASP A 54 -9.18 0.28 3.31
CA ASP A 54 -9.06 0.40 1.86
C ASP A 54 -10.37 -0.05 1.21
N LEU A 55 -10.94 0.78 0.35
CA LEU A 55 -12.21 0.53 -0.32
C LEU A 55 -12.15 -0.67 -1.29
N SER A 56 -10.96 -0.96 -1.85
CA SER A 56 -10.80 -1.97 -2.90
C SER A 56 -10.75 -3.40 -2.35
N ASP A 57 -10.13 -3.62 -1.20
CA ASP A 57 -9.92 -4.96 -0.63
C ASP A 57 -10.39 -5.11 0.83
N GLY A 58 -10.82 -4.01 1.47
CA GLY A 58 -11.28 -4.01 2.86
C GLY A 58 -10.16 -4.16 3.90
N SER A 59 -8.89 -4.07 3.51
CA SER A 59 -7.75 -4.11 4.42
C SER A 59 -7.69 -2.87 5.32
N ILE A 60 -7.07 -2.99 6.50
CA ILE A 60 -6.93 -1.87 7.44
C ILE A 60 -5.80 -0.94 7.00
N ILE A 61 -6.11 0.34 6.84
CA ILE A 61 -5.13 1.39 6.56
C ILE A 61 -4.54 1.89 7.88
N ASN A 62 -3.25 1.63 8.07
CA ASN A 62 -2.51 2.09 9.24
C ASN A 62 -1.96 3.51 9.05
N GLY A 63 -1.95 4.30 10.13
CA GLY A 63 -1.39 5.65 10.14
C GLY A 63 -2.13 6.63 9.23
N ALA A 64 -3.45 6.50 9.10
CA ALA A 64 -4.30 7.54 8.54
C ALA A 64 -4.45 8.68 9.56
N SER A 65 -4.46 9.92 9.07
CA SER A 65 -4.79 11.08 9.90
C SER A 65 -6.31 11.19 9.99
N ILE A 66 -6.83 11.39 11.21
CA ILE A 66 -8.27 11.49 11.46
C ILE A 66 -8.57 12.85 12.07
N THR A 67 -9.61 13.49 11.55
CA THR A 67 -10.11 14.78 12.04
C THR A 67 -11.59 14.67 12.38
N GLU A 68 -12.02 15.40 13.41
CA GLU A 68 -13.42 15.67 13.70
C GLU A 68 -13.68 17.15 13.38
N ASN A 69 -14.60 17.43 12.45
CA ASN A 69 -14.87 18.80 11.98
C ASN A 69 -13.59 19.61 11.63
N GLY A 70 -12.59 18.96 11.04
CA GLY A 70 -11.31 19.56 10.64
C GLY A 70 -10.25 19.67 11.75
N ALA A 71 -10.58 19.35 12.99
CA ALA A 71 -9.61 19.29 14.09
C ALA A 71 -9.03 17.88 14.24
N ALA A 72 -7.71 17.74 14.29
CA ALA A 72 -7.06 16.45 14.50
C ALA A 72 -7.47 15.84 15.86
N ILE A 73 -7.85 14.57 15.86
CA ILE A 73 -8.06 13.83 17.10
C ILE A 73 -6.72 13.41 17.69
N THR A 74 -6.56 13.52 19.00
CA THR A 74 -5.29 13.25 19.69
C THR A 74 -5.12 11.80 20.11
N SER A 75 -6.21 11.03 20.11
CA SER A 75 -6.20 9.59 20.39
C SER A 75 -7.27 8.86 19.59
N ASN A 76 -7.02 7.58 19.31
CA ASN A 76 -7.99 6.65 18.79
C ASN A 76 -7.74 5.27 19.46
N PRO A 77 -8.71 4.72 20.20
CA PRO A 77 -10.03 5.28 20.50
C PRO A 77 -9.95 6.56 21.37
N PHE A 78 -11.01 7.36 21.39
CA PHE A 78 -11.14 8.50 22.30
C PHE A 78 -12.46 8.46 23.07
N VAL A 79 -12.49 9.15 24.21
CA VAL A 79 -13.63 9.17 25.13
C VAL A 79 -14.37 10.49 25.01
N ILE A 80 -15.69 10.41 24.93
CA ILE A 80 -16.62 11.51 25.10
C ILE A 80 -17.03 11.50 26.58
N GLU A 81 -16.65 12.55 27.28
CA GLU A 81 -16.98 12.75 28.68
C GLU A 81 -18.39 13.32 28.85
N ALA A 82 -19.03 12.98 29.97
CA ALA A 82 -20.31 13.56 30.35
C ALA A 82 -20.21 15.07 30.60
N SER A 83 -21.35 15.76 30.44
CA SER A 83 -21.51 17.14 30.91
C SER A 83 -21.56 17.21 32.45
N SER A 84 -21.63 18.43 32.99
CA SER A 84 -21.66 18.67 34.45
C SER A 84 -22.84 18.01 35.18
N ASP A 85 -23.90 17.61 34.47
CA ASP A 85 -25.03 16.84 35.00
C ASP A 85 -24.76 15.32 35.06
N GLY A 86 -23.59 14.87 34.62
CA GLY A 86 -23.16 13.48 34.56
C GLY A 86 -23.82 12.66 33.44
N LYS A 87 -24.45 13.32 32.45
CA LYS A 87 -25.10 12.69 31.31
C LYS A 87 -24.39 13.02 30.00
N ILE A 88 -24.71 12.26 28.95
CA ILE A 88 -24.33 12.57 27.57
C ILE A 88 -25.61 12.72 26.77
N ALA A 89 -25.74 13.83 26.03
CA ALA A 89 -26.85 14.06 25.11
C ALA A 89 -26.62 13.28 23.80
N ALA A 90 -27.72 12.90 23.12
CA ALA A 90 -27.61 12.31 21.80
C ALA A 90 -26.99 13.30 20.82
N ALA A 91 -26.01 12.84 20.04
CA ALA A 91 -25.29 13.67 19.08
C ALA A 91 -24.76 12.84 17.92
N THR A 92 -24.63 13.45 16.75
CA THR A 92 -23.88 12.87 15.63
C THR A 92 -22.55 13.56 15.52
N ARG A 93 -21.46 12.79 15.47
CA ARG A 93 -20.10 13.29 15.21
C ARG A 93 -19.66 12.84 13.83
N THR A 94 -19.05 13.73 13.06
CA THR A 94 -18.51 13.43 11.72
C THR A 94 -17.00 13.43 11.77
N PHE A 95 -16.40 12.42 11.17
CA PHE A 95 -14.96 12.25 11.06
C PHE A 95 -14.55 12.20 9.61
N ALA A 96 -13.42 12.81 9.29
CA ALA A 96 -12.75 12.65 8.01
C ALA A 96 -11.41 11.97 8.24
N ALA A 97 -11.06 11.03 7.37
CA ALA A 97 -9.74 10.41 7.34
C ALA A 97 -9.00 10.73 6.04
N THR A 98 -7.70 10.93 6.16
CA THR A 98 -6.80 11.21 5.04
C THR A 98 -5.54 10.37 5.14
N LYS A 99 -5.03 9.91 3.99
CA LYS A 99 -3.76 9.21 3.87
C LYS A 99 -3.12 9.57 2.53
N ASP A 100 -1.80 9.68 2.50
CA ASP A 100 -1.05 9.89 1.25
C ASP A 100 -1.38 8.78 0.25
N GLU A 101 -1.56 9.15 -1.02
CA GLU A 101 -1.96 8.25 -2.14
C GLU A 101 -3.41 7.74 -2.07
N TYR A 102 -4.22 8.28 -1.16
CA TYR A 102 -5.66 8.01 -1.06
C TYR A 102 -6.50 9.29 -1.17
N LEU A 103 -7.68 9.14 -1.75
CA LEU A 103 -8.77 10.10 -1.63
C LEU A 103 -9.31 10.08 -0.20
N SER A 104 -9.75 11.23 0.29
CA SER A 104 -10.34 11.36 1.63
C SER A 104 -11.65 10.61 1.74
N GLY A 105 -11.97 10.15 2.95
CA GLY A 105 -13.23 9.50 3.26
C GLY A 105 -13.82 10.02 4.56
N GLU A 106 -15.12 9.85 4.72
CA GLU A 106 -15.86 10.31 5.89
C GLU A 106 -16.55 9.14 6.60
N GLY A 107 -16.75 9.28 7.91
CA GLY A 107 -17.56 8.38 8.72
C GLY A 107 -18.28 9.14 9.82
N GLN A 108 -19.30 8.50 10.42
CA GLN A 108 -20.12 9.12 11.45
C GLN A 108 -20.26 8.23 12.69
N ALA A 109 -20.19 8.83 13.87
CA ALA A 109 -20.59 8.21 15.13
C ALA A 109 -21.96 8.77 15.56
N THR A 110 -22.94 7.89 15.74
CA THR A 110 -24.21 8.25 16.38
C THR A 110 -24.12 7.96 17.87
N VAL A 111 -23.92 9.00 18.67
CA VAL A 111 -23.83 8.92 20.13
C VAL A 111 -25.25 8.91 20.69
N PRO A 112 -25.67 7.87 21.42
CA PRO A 112 -26.98 7.85 22.07
C PRO A 112 -27.00 8.77 23.30
N ALA A 113 -28.20 9.13 23.77
CA ALA A 113 -28.33 9.76 25.08
C ALA A 113 -28.00 8.75 26.18
N LEU A 114 -27.11 9.11 27.10
CA LEU A 114 -26.66 8.27 28.22
C LEU A 114 -26.91 8.98 29.55
N ASN A 115 -27.50 8.28 30.50
CA ASN A 115 -27.65 8.70 31.88
C ASN A 115 -26.43 8.26 32.71
N LYS A 116 -26.32 8.79 33.94
CA LYS A 116 -25.29 8.38 34.91
C LYS A 116 -25.24 6.84 35.04
N GLY A 117 -24.03 6.29 35.09
CA GLY A 117 -23.73 4.87 35.16
C GLY A 117 -23.81 4.13 33.82
N GLN A 118 -24.21 4.78 32.72
CA GLN A 118 -24.25 4.15 31.41
C GLN A 118 -22.98 4.43 30.62
N PHE A 119 -22.50 3.42 29.89
CA PHE A 119 -21.36 3.53 28.99
C PHE A 119 -21.67 2.93 27.61
N ALA A 120 -21.01 3.43 26.57
CA ALA A 120 -21.16 2.94 25.20
C ALA A 120 -19.82 2.84 24.46
N LEU A 121 -19.67 1.83 23.60
CA LEU A 121 -18.63 1.76 22.58
C LEU A 121 -19.26 1.98 21.21
N ILE A 122 -18.72 2.94 20.44
CA ILE A 122 -19.26 3.34 19.15
C ILE A 122 -18.18 3.09 18.09
N PRO A 123 -18.29 2.00 17.31
CA PRO A 123 -17.38 1.77 16.19
C PRO A 123 -17.73 2.68 15.02
N VAL A 124 -16.70 3.23 14.36
CA VAL A 124 -16.83 3.99 13.10
C VAL A 124 -15.91 3.36 12.07
N SER A 125 -16.45 3.06 10.90
CA SER A 125 -15.69 2.59 9.74
C SER A 125 -15.59 3.72 8.72
N ILE A 126 -14.37 4.05 8.30
CA ILE A 126 -14.12 5.02 7.22
C ILE A 126 -13.42 4.28 6.08
N PHE A 127 -13.88 4.47 4.85
CA PHE A 127 -13.26 3.86 3.67
C PHE A 127 -12.53 4.92 2.85
N LEU A 128 -11.28 4.63 2.48
CA LEU A 128 -10.49 5.46 1.58
C LEU A 128 -10.27 4.73 0.25
N GLN A 129 -10.27 5.47 -0.85
CA GLN A 129 -9.99 4.94 -2.18
C GLN A 129 -8.57 5.35 -2.60
N GLN A 130 -7.74 4.40 -3.04
CA GLN A 130 -6.45 4.73 -3.63
C GLN A 130 -6.63 5.64 -4.85
N GLU A 131 -5.81 6.69 -4.95
CA GLU A 131 -5.89 7.70 -6.03
C GLU A 131 -5.80 7.03 -7.41
N LEU A 132 -4.84 6.11 -7.59
CA LEU A 132 -4.67 5.41 -8.87
C LEU A 132 -5.87 4.53 -9.22
N ASN A 133 -6.48 3.86 -8.24
CA ASN A 133 -7.60 2.96 -8.47
C ASN A 133 -8.90 3.70 -8.85
N ALA A 134 -8.96 5.00 -8.64
CA ALA A 134 -10.07 5.84 -9.11
C ALA A 134 -10.01 6.12 -10.62
N ALA A 135 -8.84 5.97 -11.26
CA ALA A 135 -8.70 6.03 -12.71
C ALA A 135 -9.26 4.75 -13.35
N LYS A 136 -10.27 4.88 -14.20
CA LYS A 136 -10.89 3.77 -14.94
C LYS A 136 -10.65 3.89 -16.43
N ASP A 137 -10.80 2.79 -17.15
CA ASP A 137 -10.73 2.72 -18.62
C ASP A 137 -9.51 3.48 -19.19
N VAL A 138 -8.35 3.21 -18.61
CA VAL A 138 -7.11 3.89 -18.99
C VAL A 138 -6.69 3.45 -20.38
N VAL A 139 -6.45 4.43 -21.25
CA VAL A 139 -5.93 4.25 -22.60
C VAL A 139 -4.68 5.10 -22.75
N VAL A 140 -3.62 4.52 -23.30
CA VAL A 140 -2.39 5.22 -23.67
C VAL A 140 -2.26 5.16 -25.17
N ASP A 141 -2.24 6.32 -25.80
CA ASP A 141 -2.05 6.48 -27.23
C ASP A 141 -0.67 7.07 -27.48
N GLN A 142 0.19 6.30 -28.15
CA GLN A 142 1.56 6.70 -28.46
C GLN A 142 1.58 7.37 -29.84
N ASP A 143 2.13 8.57 -29.93
CA ASP A 143 2.33 9.23 -31.21
C ASP A 143 3.55 8.63 -31.93
N GLU A 144 3.28 7.78 -32.93
CA GLU A 144 4.31 7.08 -33.72
C GLU A 144 5.25 8.04 -34.46
N GLU A 145 4.82 9.26 -34.79
CA GLU A 145 5.64 10.25 -35.50
C GLU A 145 6.67 10.92 -34.57
N THR A 146 6.49 10.82 -33.25
CA THR A 146 7.37 11.43 -32.25
C THR A 146 8.41 10.48 -31.67
N ILE A 147 8.43 9.23 -32.14
CA ILE A 147 9.35 8.21 -31.65
C ILE A 147 10.80 8.61 -31.96
N THR A 148 11.58 8.77 -30.91
CA THR A 148 13.01 9.07 -30.98
C THR A 148 13.81 7.92 -30.33
N PRO A 149 14.49 7.09 -31.13
CA PRO A 149 15.37 6.05 -30.61
C PRO A 149 16.66 6.67 -30.09
N SER A 150 17.23 6.07 -29.04
CA SER A 150 18.58 6.38 -28.57
C SER A 150 19.22 5.13 -27.99
N GLU A 151 20.55 5.07 -28.00
CA GLU A 151 21.29 3.95 -27.43
C GLU A 151 22.43 4.43 -26.56
N VAL A 152 22.79 3.61 -25.58
CA VAL A 152 23.92 3.85 -24.68
C VAL A 152 24.77 2.58 -24.66
N GLU A 153 26.02 2.71 -25.07
CA GLU A 153 27.04 1.66 -24.95
C GLU A 153 27.63 1.64 -23.54
N GLY A 154 28.07 0.47 -23.11
CA GLY A 154 28.77 0.27 -21.85
C GLY A 154 29.58 -1.02 -21.86
N GLU A 155 30.49 -1.14 -20.90
CA GLU A 155 31.31 -2.34 -20.70
C GLU A 155 31.19 -2.81 -19.25
N GLN A 156 31.18 -4.13 -19.05
CA GLN A 156 31.08 -4.75 -17.73
C GLN A 156 32.05 -5.94 -17.65
N GLU A 157 32.53 -6.24 -16.44
CA GLU A 157 33.37 -7.42 -16.21
C GLU A 157 32.51 -8.70 -16.25
N GLY A 158 32.85 -9.65 -17.11
CA GLY A 158 32.22 -10.97 -17.17
C GLY A 158 32.92 -12.01 -16.29
N GLY A 159 34.10 -11.70 -15.76
CA GLY A 159 34.95 -12.61 -14.99
C GLY A 159 36.04 -13.27 -15.84
N GLU A 160 36.77 -14.21 -15.24
CA GLU A 160 37.93 -14.86 -15.86
C GLU A 160 37.93 -16.39 -15.69
N ASN A 161 38.38 -17.07 -16.73
CA ASN A 161 38.75 -18.47 -16.67
C ASN A 161 40.27 -18.62 -16.66
N THR A 162 40.84 -18.97 -15.51
CA THR A 162 42.27 -19.18 -15.33
C THR A 162 42.71 -20.64 -15.47
N SER A 163 41.79 -21.57 -15.79
CA SER A 163 42.14 -22.99 -16.00
C SER A 163 42.61 -23.27 -17.42
N SER A 164 43.34 -24.38 -17.58
CA SER A 164 43.78 -24.94 -18.86
C SER A 164 42.66 -25.57 -19.71
N GLU A 165 41.44 -25.63 -19.17
CA GLU A 165 40.27 -26.18 -19.86
C GLU A 165 39.16 -25.14 -19.91
N ALA A 166 38.30 -25.25 -20.93
CA ALA A 166 37.07 -24.47 -21.00
C ALA A 166 36.11 -24.93 -19.89
N LYS A 167 35.38 -23.98 -19.28
CA LYS A 167 34.41 -24.29 -18.22
C LYS A 167 33.16 -23.46 -18.37
N GLU A 168 32.05 -23.99 -17.86
CA GLU A 168 30.85 -23.17 -17.68
C GLU A 168 31.08 -22.16 -16.56
N MET A 169 30.81 -20.89 -16.85
CA MET A 169 30.82 -19.81 -15.88
C MET A 169 29.49 -19.08 -15.90
N ASP A 170 29.08 -18.66 -14.72
CA ASP A 170 27.96 -17.74 -14.55
C ASP A 170 28.49 -16.31 -14.76
N LEU A 171 28.09 -15.69 -15.87
CA LEU A 171 28.44 -14.31 -16.22
C LEU A 171 27.32 -13.38 -15.73
N PRO A 172 27.53 -12.62 -14.64
CA PRO A 172 26.58 -11.59 -14.23
C PRO A 172 26.68 -10.39 -15.18
N TYR A 173 25.54 -9.82 -15.55
CA TYR A 173 25.46 -8.57 -16.28
C TYR A 173 24.31 -7.71 -15.75
N THR A 174 24.52 -6.41 -15.71
CA THR A 174 23.54 -5.42 -15.32
C THR A 174 22.84 -4.89 -16.57
N ALA A 175 21.51 -4.94 -16.59
CA ALA A 175 20.69 -4.35 -17.63
C ALA A 175 19.75 -3.32 -17.02
N LYS A 176 19.36 -2.33 -17.82
CA LYS A 176 18.38 -1.33 -17.42
C LYS A 176 16.97 -1.81 -17.71
N VAL A 177 16.04 -1.50 -16.82
CA VAL A 177 14.61 -1.78 -17.01
C VAL A 177 13.77 -0.60 -16.55
N GLY A 178 12.52 -0.57 -17.03
CA GLY A 178 11.54 0.44 -16.63
C GLY A 178 11.45 1.60 -17.61
N GLN A 179 10.87 2.69 -17.11
CA GLN A 179 10.53 3.86 -17.89
C GLN A 179 10.36 5.09 -16.99
N GLU A 180 10.42 6.27 -17.59
CA GLU A 180 10.24 7.54 -16.90
C GLU A 180 9.45 8.54 -17.76
N VAL A 181 8.71 9.41 -17.09
CA VAL A 181 8.06 10.57 -17.70
C VAL A 181 9.03 11.75 -17.59
N THR A 182 9.72 12.05 -18.68
CA THR A 182 10.82 13.03 -18.71
C THR A 182 10.34 14.48 -18.47
N ASN A 183 9.06 14.78 -18.73
CA ASN A 183 8.46 16.09 -18.56
C ASN A 183 7.41 16.17 -17.44
N ILE A 184 7.55 15.34 -16.39
CA ILE A 184 6.55 15.19 -15.31
C ILE A 184 6.11 16.52 -14.68
N ALA A 185 7.03 17.47 -14.49
CA ALA A 185 6.70 18.78 -13.92
C ALA A 185 5.74 19.59 -14.81
N ALA A 186 5.96 19.58 -16.13
CA ALA A 186 5.10 20.26 -17.09
C ALA A 186 3.73 19.58 -17.23
N VAL A 187 3.70 18.24 -17.19
CA VAL A 187 2.45 17.46 -17.20
C VAL A 187 1.64 17.77 -15.94
N ASN A 188 2.26 17.76 -14.76
CA ASN A 188 1.59 18.09 -13.50
C ASN A 188 1.04 19.53 -13.50
N ALA A 189 1.80 20.50 -14.01
CA ALA A 189 1.34 21.88 -14.16
C ALA A 189 0.15 21.98 -15.13
N SER A 190 0.15 21.18 -16.20
CA SER A 190 -0.98 21.12 -17.14
C SER A 190 -2.23 20.55 -16.49
N ILE A 191 -2.10 19.48 -15.69
CA ILE A 191 -3.20 18.90 -14.89
C ILE A 191 -3.76 19.93 -13.90
N ASP A 192 -2.89 20.70 -13.24
CA ASP A 192 -3.32 21.73 -12.29
C ASP A 192 -4.14 22.85 -12.94
N ALA A 193 -3.87 23.14 -14.21
CA ALA A 193 -4.60 24.12 -15.02
C ALA A 193 -5.86 23.56 -15.70
N MET A 194 -6.12 22.25 -15.65
CA MET A 194 -7.29 21.65 -16.30
C MET A 194 -8.61 22.17 -15.70
N PRO A 195 -9.60 22.55 -16.53
CA PRO A 195 -10.91 22.94 -16.06
C PRO A 195 -11.70 21.69 -15.60
N ILE A 196 -11.82 21.50 -14.29
CA ILE A 196 -12.51 20.34 -13.73
C ILE A 196 -13.90 20.74 -13.26
N THR A 197 -14.90 20.01 -13.75
CA THR A 197 -16.30 20.24 -13.45
C THR A 197 -16.99 18.94 -13.07
N ARG A 198 -17.22 18.82 -11.74
CA ARG A 198 -18.18 17.98 -10.99
C ARG A 198 -17.81 16.53 -10.68
N GLY A 199 -18.43 16.05 -9.60
CA GLY A 199 -18.30 14.71 -9.05
C GLY A 199 -17.53 14.75 -7.73
N LEU A 200 -16.33 14.18 -7.76
CA LEU A 200 -15.21 14.51 -6.87
C LEU A 200 -14.89 16.01 -6.88
N SER A 201 -14.24 16.49 -5.82
CA SER A 201 -13.67 17.84 -5.83
C SER A 201 -12.63 17.96 -6.95
N GLY A 202 -12.47 19.18 -7.49
CA GLY A 202 -11.49 19.41 -8.56
C GLY A 202 -10.07 18.98 -8.16
N ASP A 203 -9.74 19.10 -6.87
CA ASP A 203 -8.44 18.71 -6.34
C ASP A 203 -8.28 17.19 -6.24
N GLU A 204 -9.33 16.45 -5.89
CA GLU A 204 -9.32 14.98 -5.88
C GLU A 204 -9.15 14.41 -7.29
N VAL A 205 -9.84 14.95 -8.30
CA VAL A 205 -9.63 14.54 -9.70
C VAL A 205 -8.18 14.79 -10.11
N LYS A 206 -7.60 15.95 -9.77
CA LYS A 206 -6.18 16.22 -10.07
C LYS A 206 -5.25 15.22 -9.40
N LYS A 207 -5.51 14.83 -8.15
CA LYS A 207 -4.74 13.79 -7.46
C LYS A 207 -4.79 12.47 -8.22
N VAL A 208 -5.98 12.03 -8.66
CA VAL A 208 -6.15 10.82 -9.48
C VAL A 208 -5.34 10.91 -10.78
N LEU A 209 -5.46 12.00 -11.53
CA LEU A 209 -4.73 12.18 -12.79
C LEU A 209 -3.21 12.21 -12.57
N LYS A 210 -2.72 12.86 -11.51
CA LYS A 210 -1.30 12.88 -11.15
C LYS A 210 -0.80 11.50 -10.72
N ALA A 211 -1.60 10.76 -9.95
CA ALA A 211 -1.28 9.38 -9.56
C ALA A 211 -1.20 8.46 -10.78
N LEU A 212 -2.10 8.63 -11.76
CA LEU A 212 -2.05 7.92 -13.03
C LEU A 212 -0.78 8.25 -13.82
N VAL A 213 -0.41 9.53 -13.98
CA VAL A 213 0.85 9.86 -14.67
C VAL A 213 2.07 9.33 -13.90
N LYS A 214 2.04 9.40 -12.56
CA LYS A 214 3.09 8.85 -11.69
C LYS A 214 3.28 7.35 -11.91
N SER A 215 2.23 6.58 -12.20
CA SER A 215 2.38 5.13 -12.48
C SER A 215 3.18 4.84 -13.75
N TYR A 216 3.25 5.77 -14.70
CA TYR A 216 4.12 5.68 -15.88
C TYR A 216 5.54 6.21 -15.64
N ASN A 217 5.83 6.70 -14.43
CA ASN A 217 7.14 7.20 -14.02
C ASN A 217 7.77 6.40 -12.87
N PRO A 218 7.89 5.06 -12.96
CA PRO A 218 8.57 4.25 -11.94
C PRO A 218 10.08 4.53 -11.86
N GLY A 219 10.66 5.13 -12.90
CA GLY A 219 12.09 5.33 -13.06
C GLY A 219 12.75 4.19 -13.82
N ILE A 220 13.98 4.44 -14.28
CA ILE A 220 14.82 3.45 -14.93
C ILE A 220 15.84 2.94 -13.91
N THR A 221 15.84 1.63 -13.67
CA THR A 221 16.68 0.99 -12.66
C THR A 221 17.59 -0.06 -13.27
N ASP A 222 18.68 -0.35 -12.57
CA ASP A 222 19.63 -1.39 -12.91
C ASP A 222 19.20 -2.71 -12.25
N VAL A 223 19.18 -3.79 -13.04
CA VAL A 223 18.88 -5.15 -12.58
C VAL A 223 19.97 -6.09 -13.05
N THR A 224 20.51 -6.87 -12.13
CA THR A 224 21.53 -7.87 -12.42
C THR A 224 20.90 -9.20 -12.82
N TYR A 225 21.32 -9.71 -13.96
CA TYR A 225 20.98 -11.03 -14.48
C TYR A 225 22.24 -11.89 -14.56
N THR A 226 22.06 -13.20 -14.54
CA THR A 226 23.17 -14.15 -14.70
C THR A 226 22.91 -15.04 -15.89
N LYS A 227 23.91 -15.19 -16.76
CA LYS A 227 23.87 -16.14 -17.87
C LYS A 227 25.02 -17.12 -17.75
N LYS A 228 24.69 -18.41 -17.76
CA LYS A 228 25.68 -19.46 -17.87
C LYS A 228 26.22 -19.54 -19.30
N VAL A 229 27.53 -19.43 -19.44
CA VAL A 229 28.26 -19.44 -20.73
C VAL A 229 29.50 -20.31 -20.60
N THR A 230 29.83 -21.07 -21.64
CA THR A 230 31.11 -21.79 -21.72
C THR A 230 32.22 -20.80 -22.05
N VAL A 231 33.16 -20.61 -21.12
CA VAL A 231 34.30 -19.71 -21.25
C VAL A 231 35.54 -20.55 -21.59
N PRO A 232 36.27 -20.22 -22.68
CA PRO A 232 37.51 -20.91 -23.05
C PRO A 232 38.56 -20.88 -21.94
N ALA A 233 39.55 -21.79 -22.02
CA ALA A 233 40.70 -21.78 -21.13
C ALA A 233 41.44 -20.43 -21.16
N TYR A 234 42.07 -20.05 -20.05
CA TYR A 234 42.91 -18.85 -19.95
C TYR A 234 42.32 -17.61 -20.66
N THR A 235 41.16 -17.16 -20.22
CA THR A 235 40.38 -16.11 -20.90
C THR A 235 39.77 -15.14 -19.90
N ILE A 236 39.91 -13.84 -20.15
CA ILE A 236 39.13 -12.78 -19.49
C ILE A 236 37.91 -12.48 -20.36
N VAL A 237 36.75 -12.37 -19.73
CA VAL A 237 35.50 -12.02 -20.39
C VAL A 237 35.16 -10.55 -20.10
N THR A 238 35.01 -9.76 -21.16
CA THR A 238 34.44 -8.42 -21.09
C THR A 238 33.07 -8.45 -21.75
N LEU A 239 32.04 -7.95 -21.08
CA LEU A 239 30.69 -7.88 -21.61
C LEU A 239 30.47 -6.49 -22.18
N LYS A 240 30.39 -6.37 -23.51
CA LYS A 240 29.95 -5.14 -24.16
C LYS A 240 28.44 -5.09 -24.15
N THR A 241 27.87 -3.96 -23.76
CA THR A 241 26.43 -3.80 -23.63
C THR A 241 25.94 -2.61 -24.43
N THR A 242 24.82 -2.77 -25.13
CA THR A 242 24.12 -1.69 -25.81
C THR A 242 22.70 -1.66 -25.31
N THR A 243 22.34 -0.59 -24.60
CA THR A 243 20.96 -0.38 -24.10
C THR A 243 20.24 0.59 -25.01
N GLU A 244 19.17 0.13 -25.64
CA GLU A 244 18.31 0.93 -26.50
C GLU A 244 17.13 1.50 -25.70
N TYR A 245 16.80 2.75 -25.95
CA TYR A 245 15.68 3.48 -25.41
C TYR A 245 14.82 4.05 -26.52
N GLU A 246 13.58 4.31 -26.18
CA GLU A 246 12.62 5.00 -27.02
C GLU A 246 11.99 6.12 -26.21
N THR A 247 12.00 7.34 -26.76
CA THR A 247 11.25 8.48 -26.20
C THR A 247 10.14 8.88 -27.15
N SER A 248 8.92 9.04 -26.65
CA SER A 248 7.75 9.43 -27.45
C SER A 248 6.80 10.34 -26.68
N ASP A 249 6.00 11.09 -27.42
CA ASP A 249 4.89 11.87 -26.89
C ASP A 249 3.66 10.96 -26.84
N ASN A 250 2.99 10.94 -25.70
CA ASN A 250 1.85 10.07 -25.46
C ASN A 250 0.66 10.91 -24.99
N THR A 251 -0.53 10.44 -25.35
CA THR A 251 -1.80 10.94 -24.83
C THR A 251 -2.40 9.88 -23.91
N ILE A 252 -2.57 10.21 -22.64
CA ILE A 252 -3.18 9.31 -21.65
C ILE A 252 -4.61 9.75 -21.42
N SER A 253 -5.57 8.86 -21.62
CA SER A 253 -6.98 9.12 -21.34
C SER A 253 -7.51 8.17 -20.27
N THR A 254 -8.40 8.66 -19.41
CA THR A 254 -9.02 7.88 -18.33
C THR A 254 -10.39 8.44 -17.96
N VAL A 255 -11.26 7.58 -17.45
CA VAL A 255 -12.52 7.97 -16.83
C VAL A 255 -12.32 8.12 -15.32
N VAL A 256 -12.62 9.30 -14.80
CA VAL A 256 -12.65 9.59 -13.35
C VAL A 256 -14.05 10.08 -13.01
N ASP A 257 -14.70 9.39 -12.07
CA ASP A 257 -16.08 9.68 -11.65
C ASP A 257 -17.07 9.84 -12.82
N GLY A 258 -17.00 8.91 -13.78
CA GLY A 258 -17.86 8.86 -14.95
C GLY A 258 -17.53 9.88 -16.06
N LYS A 259 -16.45 10.68 -15.92
CA LYS A 259 -16.03 11.67 -16.92
C LYS A 259 -14.67 11.33 -17.51
N LEU A 260 -14.59 11.41 -18.84
CA LEU A 260 -13.34 11.25 -19.58
C LEU A 260 -12.43 12.47 -19.40
N TYR A 261 -11.18 12.21 -19.06
CA TYR A 261 -10.09 13.18 -19.01
C TYR A 261 -8.97 12.72 -19.93
N THR A 262 -8.30 13.68 -20.56
CA THR A 262 -7.20 13.44 -21.50
C THR A 262 -6.01 14.31 -21.11
N ILE A 263 -4.85 13.67 -20.98
CA ILE A 263 -3.57 14.26 -20.61
C ILE A 263 -2.66 14.14 -21.84
N PRO A 264 -2.53 15.20 -22.65
CA PRO A 264 -1.67 15.18 -23.82
C PRO A 264 -0.20 15.39 -23.44
N ASN A 265 0.69 15.16 -24.41
CA ASN A 265 2.12 15.52 -24.35
C ASN A 265 2.86 14.88 -23.16
N VAL A 266 2.52 13.65 -22.78
CA VAL A 266 3.27 12.90 -21.76
C VAL A 266 4.50 12.27 -22.43
N LYS A 267 5.70 12.79 -22.14
CA LYS A 267 6.95 12.33 -22.78
C LYS A 267 7.51 11.14 -22.03
N ILE A 268 7.26 9.94 -22.53
CA ILE A 268 7.70 8.68 -21.90
C ILE A 268 9.00 8.24 -22.56
N LYS A 269 10.04 8.06 -21.75
CA LYS A 269 11.28 7.38 -22.13
C LYS A 269 11.26 5.98 -21.52
N LYS A 270 11.29 4.95 -22.36
CA LYS A 270 11.29 3.54 -21.93
C LYS A 270 12.56 2.83 -22.37
N VAL A 271 13.03 1.88 -21.56
CA VAL A 271 14.05 0.92 -22.01
C VAL A 271 13.39 -0.08 -22.95
N VAL A 272 13.94 -0.24 -24.15
CA VAL A 272 13.43 -1.19 -25.15
C VAL A 272 14.09 -2.55 -24.97
N LYS A 273 15.42 -2.58 -24.93
CA LYS A 273 16.22 -3.80 -24.71
C LYS A 273 17.66 -3.44 -24.34
N THR A 274 18.36 -4.41 -23.76
CA THR A 274 19.82 -4.40 -23.62
C THR A 274 20.37 -5.62 -24.36
N VAL A 275 21.28 -5.38 -25.30
CA VAL A 275 22.07 -6.42 -25.97
C VAL A 275 23.39 -6.57 -25.23
N VAL A 276 23.86 -7.80 -25.04
CA VAL A 276 25.11 -8.12 -24.34
C VAL A 276 25.97 -9.01 -25.23
N ASP A 277 27.12 -8.48 -25.64
CA ASP A 277 28.09 -9.16 -26.49
C ASP A 277 29.33 -9.52 -25.65
N PRO A 278 29.51 -10.81 -25.29
CA PRO A 278 30.70 -11.25 -24.57
C PRO A 278 31.92 -11.26 -25.50
N VAL A 279 32.98 -10.59 -25.06
CA VAL A 279 34.29 -10.55 -25.69
C VAL A 279 35.26 -11.38 -24.87
N PHE A 280 35.86 -12.38 -25.51
CA PHE A 280 36.80 -13.31 -24.90
C PHE A 280 38.24 -12.91 -25.26
N THR A 281 39.03 -12.54 -24.28
CA THR A 281 40.44 -12.16 -24.46
C THR A 281 41.33 -13.20 -23.83
N SER A 282 42.16 -13.89 -24.64
CA SER A 282 43.09 -14.90 -24.12
C SER A 282 44.17 -14.26 -23.25
N THR A 283 44.51 -14.93 -22.15
CA THR A 283 45.60 -14.58 -21.23
C THR A 283 46.84 -15.46 -21.43
N GLU A 284 46.82 -16.39 -22.40
CA GLU A 284 48.00 -17.18 -22.73
C GLU A 284 49.09 -16.26 -23.31
N HIS A 285 50.28 -16.38 -22.77
CA HIS A 285 51.47 -15.85 -23.41
C HIS A 285 51.87 -16.86 -24.49
N GLY A 286 51.97 -16.43 -25.75
CA GLY A 286 52.34 -17.30 -26.85
C GLY A 286 53.62 -18.09 -26.56
N HIS A 287 53.49 -19.36 -26.20
CA HIS A 287 54.61 -20.27 -26.15
C HIS A 287 54.95 -20.69 -27.58
N GLY A 288 55.84 -19.92 -28.22
CA GLY A 288 56.49 -20.33 -29.46
C GLY A 288 57.25 -21.63 -29.24
N HIS A 289 56.65 -22.75 -29.62
CA HIS A 289 57.32 -24.04 -29.68
C HIS A 289 58.09 -24.13 -31.00
N GLY A 290 59.30 -23.58 -31.01
CA GLY A 290 60.25 -23.76 -32.11
C GLY A 290 60.79 -25.19 -32.11
N HIS A 291 60.30 -26.03 -33.01
CA HIS A 291 60.93 -27.32 -33.29
C HIS A 291 62.16 -27.09 -34.19
N GLY A 292 63.34 -27.03 -33.58
CA GLY A 292 64.61 -27.20 -34.28
C GLY A 292 64.77 -28.66 -34.72
N ASN A 293 64.27 -29.00 -35.92
CA ASN A 293 64.65 -30.23 -36.60
C ASN A 293 65.94 -30.01 -37.36
N GLY A 294 67.01 -30.68 -36.95
CA GLY A 294 68.27 -30.63 -37.68
C GLY A 294 69.39 -31.42 -37.01
N ASN A 295 69.21 -32.74 -36.92
CA ASN A 295 70.34 -33.65 -36.74
C ASN A 295 71.29 -33.51 -37.95
N ASN A 296 72.47 -32.93 -37.75
CA ASN A 296 73.62 -33.25 -38.59
C ASN A 296 74.89 -33.33 -37.75
N ALA A 297 75.03 -34.46 -37.06
CA ALA A 297 76.32 -34.98 -36.67
C ALA A 297 76.90 -35.74 -37.87
N GLY A 298 77.99 -35.23 -38.44
CA GLY A 298 78.70 -35.89 -39.54
C GLY A 298 80.07 -35.25 -39.72
N GLY A 299 81.07 -35.77 -39.02
CA GLY A 299 82.48 -35.48 -39.26
C GLY A 299 83.01 -36.23 -40.49
N GLY A 300 84.15 -35.76 -41.02
CA GLY A 300 84.92 -36.46 -42.03
C GLY A 300 85.86 -35.55 -42.82
N ASP A 301 87.16 -35.70 -42.56
CA ASP A 301 88.31 -35.18 -43.29
C ASP A 301 88.29 -35.44 -44.81
N GLY A 302 89.00 -34.62 -45.60
CA GLY A 302 89.51 -35.01 -46.92
C GLY A 302 89.91 -33.90 -47.91
N ALA A 303 91.16 -33.45 -47.80
CA ALA A 303 92.14 -32.91 -48.78
C ALA A 303 91.80 -32.52 -50.27
N ALA A 304 92.61 -31.56 -50.74
CA ALA A 304 93.06 -31.21 -52.12
C ALA A 304 92.04 -30.48 -53.04
N GLU A 305 92.36 -29.44 -53.81
CA GLU A 305 93.61 -28.80 -54.27
C GLU A 305 93.68 -27.30 -53.95
#